data_AF-A0A8T4P3X1-F1
#
_entry.id   AF-A0A8T4P3X1-F1
#
_cell.length_a   1.000
_cell.length_b   1.000
_cell.length_c   1.000
_cell.angle_alpha   90.00
_cell.angle_beta   90.00
_cell.angle_gamma   90.00
#
_symmetry.space_group_name_H-M   'P 1'
#
loop_
_entity.id
_entity.type
_entity.pdbx_description
1 polymer ?
#
loop_
_entity_poly.entity_id
_entity_poly.type
_entity_poly.pdbx_seq_one_letter_code
_entity_poly.pdbx_strand_id
1 'polypeptide(L)'
;MKSKAFSIVSIIIGILALTTTFSYPLYPTLTLGIVSGFFLGIAAIVLGILGIKKNKSKLGIIGIVLGIVTLILAILSYGGFFYILSFILALIEYPFHDICDCENIQDQYARDLCYTNELIYPFNLSICEKIQGLTEKAECYGYIAYNLQNSTICDGLQDENVTNGCYEVLNYYTSVYKK
;
A
#
# COMPACT_ATOMS: atom_id res chain seq x y z
N MET A 1 20.49 30.10 35.39
CA MET A 1 19.79 29.89 34.09
C MET A 1 20.55 29.05 33.04
N LYS A 2 21.80 28.59 33.27
CA LYS A 2 22.56 27.79 32.28
C LYS A 2 22.11 26.32 32.14
N SER A 3 21.39 25.76 33.12
CA SER A 3 21.04 24.33 33.14
C SER A 3 19.93 23.92 32.15
N LYS A 4 18.97 24.79 31.80
CA LYS A 4 17.83 24.41 30.93
C LYS A 4 18.15 24.37 29.43
N ALA A 5 19.20 25.06 28.97
CA ALA A 5 19.58 25.09 27.55
C ALA A 5 20.21 23.77 27.08
N PHE A 6 20.89 23.05 27.99
CA PHE A 6 21.53 21.77 27.68
C PHE A 6 20.52 20.66 27.38
N SER A 7 19.35 20.69 28.02
CA SER A 7 18.33 19.65 27.86
C SER A 7 17.68 19.65 26.46
N ILE A 8 17.50 20.81 25.85
CA ILE A 8 16.88 20.91 24.50
C ILE A 8 17.85 20.42 23.42
N VAL A 9 19.14 20.71 23.56
CA VAL A 9 20.17 20.26 22.61
C VAL A 9 20.29 18.73 22.61
N SER A 10 20.26 18.09 23.78
CA SER A 10 20.29 16.62 23.88
C SER A 10 19.04 15.95 23.26
N ILE A 11 17.86 16.57 23.37
CA ILE A 11 16.64 16.06 22.73
C ILE A 11 16.75 16.15 21.20
N ILE A 12 17.27 17.26 20.67
CA ILE A 12 17.47 17.44 19.22
C ILE A 12 18.49 16.43 18.66
N ILE A 13 19.59 16.18 19.38
CA ILE A 13 20.61 15.19 19.00
C ILE A 13 20.01 13.77 19.00
N GLY A 14 19.17 13.44 20.00
CA GLY A 14 18.48 12.15 20.05
C GLY A 14 17.51 11.93 18.89
N ILE A 15 16.76 12.98 18.51
CA ILE A 15 15.84 12.92 17.35
C ILE A 15 16.62 12.80 16.03
N LEU A 16 17.76 13.49 15.88
CA LEU A 16 18.64 13.33 14.72
C LEU A 16 19.10 11.87 14.54
N ALA A 17 19.50 11.22 15.63
CA ALA A 17 20.02 9.86 15.60
C ALA A 17 18.96 8.80 15.22
N LEU A 18 17.68 9.06 15.49
CA LEU A 18 16.58 8.17 15.07
C LEU A 18 16.27 8.25 13.58
N THR A 19 16.55 9.39 12.92
CA THR A 19 16.23 9.56 11.50
C THR A 19 17.26 8.90 10.56
N THR A 20 18.47 8.61 11.05
CA THR A 20 19.53 8.00 10.23
C THR A 20 19.43 6.47 10.11
N THR A 21 18.59 5.80 10.91
CA THR A 21 18.50 4.33 10.92
C THR A 21 17.44 3.77 9.97
N PHE A 22 16.56 4.59 9.41
CA PHE A 22 15.59 4.18 8.37
C PHE A 22 16.11 4.52 6.96
N SER A 23 17.20 3.88 6.55
CA SER A 23 17.72 4.01 5.19
C SER A 23 17.18 2.90 4.30
N TYR A 24 16.07 3.17 3.59
CA TYR A 24 15.68 2.35 2.44
C TYR A 24 16.45 2.85 1.21
N PRO A 25 17.13 1.97 0.44
CA PRO A 25 18.11 2.38 -0.57
C PRO A 25 17.55 3.00 -1.86
N LEU A 26 16.25 3.29 -1.96
CA LEU A 26 15.64 3.51 -3.28
C LEU A 26 15.70 4.95 -3.84
N TYR A 27 15.86 6.02 -3.04
CA TYR A 27 15.90 7.41 -3.57
C TYR A 27 16.76 8.37 -2.71
N PRO A 28 18.10 8.40 -2.88
CA PRO A 28 18.99 9.18 -2.01
C PRO A 28 18.90 10.70 -2.20
N THR A 29 18.45 11.18 -3.36
CA THR A 29 18.37 12.63 -3.64
C THR A 29 17.12 13.28 -3.04
N LEU A 30 16.01 12.54 -2.97
CA LEU A 30 14.74 13.06 -2.45
C LEU A 30 14.76 13.17 -0.92
N THR A 31 15.40 12.22 -0.25
CA THR A 31 15.54 12.20 1.22
C THR A 31 16.39 13.36 1.73
N LEU A 32 17.43 13.76 1.00
CA LEU A 32 18.31 14.87 1.40
C LEU A 32 17.58 16.23 1.43
N GLY A 33 16.68 16.47 0.46
CA GLY A 33 15.85 17.68 0.41
C GLY A 33 14.86 17.78 1.57
N ILE A 34 14.25 16.64 1.94
CA ILE A 34 13.26 16.56 3.02
C ILE A 34 13.90 16.86 4.38
N VAL A 35 15.02 16.20 4.64
CA VAL A 35 15.74 16.31 5.90
C VAL A 35 16.27 17.74 6.09
N SER A 36 16.80 18.36 5.03
CA SER A 36 17.28 19.74 5.08
C SER A 36 16.15 20.76 5.29
N GLY A 37 15.00 20.60 4.62
CA GLY A 37 13.83 21.47 4.81
C GLY A 37 13.26 21.43 6.23
N PHE A 38 13.14 20.23 6.82
CA PHE A 38 12.67 20.06 8.18
C PHE A 38 13.61 20.70 9.21
N PHE A 39 14.92 20.52 9.05
CA PHE A 39 15.90 21.15 9.94
C PHE A 39 15.94 22.67 9.83
N LEU A 40 15.78 23.23 8.63
CA LEU A 40 15.66 24.68 8.43
C LEU A 40 14.43 25.27 9.13
N GLY A 41 13.28 24.57 9.07
CA GLY A 41 12.06 24.96 9.78
C GLY A 41 12.24 24.99 11.30
N ILE A 42 12.82 23.92 11.87
CA ILE A 42 13.10 23.85 13.32
C ILE A 42 14.09 24.94 13.73
N ALA A 43 15.16 25.15 12.96
CA ALA A 43 16.16 26.17 13.25
C ALA A 43 15.54 27.58 13.30
N ALA A 44 14.63 27.90 12.37
CA ALA A 44 13.90 29.18 12.36
C ALA A 44 13.04 29.37 13.61
N ILE A 45 12.32 28.32 14.05
CA ILE A 45 11.49 28.35 15.27
C ILE A 45 12.36 28.59 16.51
N VAL A 46 13.49 27.88 16.64
CA VAL A 46 14.43 28.04 17.77
C VAL A 46 15.01 29.45 17.80
N LEU A 47 15.42 29.99 16.65
CA LEU A 47 15.91 31.38 16.55
C LEU A 47 14.84 32.41 16.91
N GLY A 48 13.59 32.18 16.50
CA GLY A 48 12.44 33.01 16.89
C GLY A 48 12.24 33.04 18.41
N ILE A 49 12.23 31.87 19.06
CA ILE A 49 12.10 31.74 20.53
C ILE A 49 13.24 32.46 21.26
N LEU A 50 14.47 32.32 20.78
CA LEU A 50 15.63 33.01 21.35
C LEU A 50 15.55 34.54 21.17
N GLY A 51 14.97 35.00 20.06
CA GLY A 51 14.71 36.41 19.79
C GLY A 51 13.72 37.04 20.78
N ILE A 52 12.64 36.32 21.12
CA ILE A 52 11.64 36.76 22.12
C ILE A 52 12.30 36.97 23.49
N LYS A 53 13.20 36.06 23.89
CA LYS A 53 13.90 36.15 25.19
C LYS A 53 14.79 37.39 25.34
N LYS A 54 15.26 37.98 24.23
CA LYS A 54 16.09 39.20 24.22
C LYS A 54 15.29 40.51 24.14
N ASN A 55 13.99 40.47 24.46
CA ASN A 55 13.09 41.64 24.46
C ASN A 55 12.95 42.33 23.09
N LYS A 56 13.26 41.61 21.99
CA LYS A 56 13.04 42.04 20.60
C LYS A 56 11.76 41.40 20.07
N SER A 57 10.63 41.75 20.68
CA SER A 57 9.34 41.07 20.51
C SER A 57 8.86 40.99 19.05
N LYS A 58 9.05 42.05 18.26
CA LYS A 58 8.60 42.10 16.85
C LYS A 58 9.36 41.11 15.95
N LEU A 59 10.67 40.97 16.13
CA LEU A 59 11.48 40.08 15.30
C LEU A 59 11.28 38.59 15.67
N GLY A 60 11.05 38.31 16.95
CA GLY A 60 10.80 36.95 17.44
C GLY A 60 9.48 36.37 16.92
N ILE A 61 8.40 37.17 16.87
CA ILE A 61 7.10 36.74 16.36
C ILE A 61 7.18 36.41 14.86
N ILE A 62 7.85 37.25 14.06
CA ILE A 62 8.05 37.01 12.62
C ILE A 62 8.78 35.68 12.38
N GLY A 63 9.82 35.39 13.17
CA GLY A 63 10.55 34.12 13.06
C GLY A 63 9.69 32.88 13.36
N ILE A 64 8.82 32.95 14.36
CA ILE A 64 7.89 31.85 14.69
C ILE A 64 6.85 31.65 13.59
N VAL A 65 6.24 32.73 13.09
CA VAL A 65 5.24 32.66 12.02
C VAL A 65 5.85 32.09 10.75
N LEU A 66 7.04 32.55 10.35
CA LEU A 66 7.74 32.02 9.18
C LEU A 66 8.11 30.54 9.35
N GLY A 67 8.56 30.13 10.54
CA GLY A 67 8.89 28.73 10.82
C GLY A 67 7.68 27.79 10.80
N ILE A 68 6.51 28.25 11.25
CA ILE A 68 5.27 27.46 11.18
C ILE A 68 4.78 27.35 9.73
N VAL A 69 4.82 28.45 8.97
CA VAL A 69 4.40 28.45 7.56
C VAL A 69 5.26 27.50 6.72
N THR A 70 6.58 27.50 6.90
CA THR A 70 7.46 26.57 6.17
C THR A 70 7.24 25.12 6.58
N LEU A 71 6.96 24.85 7.87
CA LEU A 71 6.63 23.51 8.36
C LEU A 71 5.31 22.99 7.77
N ILE A 72 4.27 23.83 7.71
CA ILE A 72 2.97 23.46 7.11
C ILE A 72 3.12 23.19 5.62
N LEU A 73 3.85 24.04 4.88
CA LEU A 73 4.08 23.83 3.45
C LEU A 73 4.84 22.52 3.19
N ALA A 74 5.83 22.20 4.02
CA ALA A 74 6.51 20.91 3.97
C ALA A 74 5.53 19.75 4.22
N ILE A 75 4.71 19.83 5.28
CA ILE A 75 3.73 18.78 5.59
C ILE A 75 2.71 18.62 4.46
N LEU A 76 2.26 19.70 3.81
CA LEU A 76 1.32 19.62 2.70
C LEU A 76 1.96 19.06 1.43
N SER A 77 3.20 19.46 1.12
CA SER A 77 3.93 18.91 -0.03
C SER A 77 4.26 17.42 0.17
N TYR A 78 4.63 17.04 1.39
CA TYR A 78 5.07 15.68 1.68
C TYR A 78 3.95 14.73 2.10
N GLY A 79 2.92 15.21 2.79
CA GLY A 79 1.74 14.43 3.12
C GLY A 79 1.04 13.98 1.84
N GLY A 80 0.77 14.90 0.92
CA GLY A 80 0.20 14.56 -0.39
C GLY A 80 1.08 13.61 -1.19
N PHE A 81 2.40 13.87 -1.22
CA PHE A 81 3.34 12.99 -1.91
C PHE A 81 3.44 11.59 -1.28
N PHE A 82 3.39 11.48 0.05
CA PHE A 82 3.44 10.19 0.75
C PHE A 82 2.16 9.40 0.54
N TYR A 83 0.99 10.05 0.53
CA TYR A 83 -0.27 9.38 0.19
C TYR A 83 -0.28 8.90 -1.27
N ILE A 84 0.18 9.74 -2.20
CA ILE A 84 0.26 9.38 -3.62
C ILE A 84 1.31 8.29 -3.85
N LEU A 85 2.49 8.39 -3.22
CA LEU A 85 3.54 7.37 -3.31
C LEU A 85 3.11 6.08 -2.65
N SER A 86 2.43 6.12 -1.50
CA SER A 86 1.86 4.93 -0.86
C SER A 86 0.78 4.29 -1.72
N PHE A 87 -0.04 5.08 -2.41
CA PHE A 87 -1.04 4.58 -3.35
C PHE A 87 -0.37 3.99 -4.60
N ILE A 88 0.64 4.65 -5.16
CA ILE A 88 1.42 4.16 -6.31
C ILE A 88 2.21 2.90 -5.93
N LEU A 89 2.82 2.84 -4.75
CA LEU A 89 3.48 1.64 -4.25
C LEU A 89 2.48 0.52 -3.98
N ALA A 90 1.30 0.81 -3.44
CA ALA A 90 0.23 -0.18 -3.34
C ALA A 90 -0.27 -0.66 -4.72
N LEU A 91 -0.14 0.15 -5.77
CA LEU A 91 -0.43 -0.26 -7.16
C LEU A 91 0.72 -1.04 -7.81
N ILE A 92 1.98 -0.77 -7.46
CA ILE A 92 3.17 -1.43 -8.03
C ILE A 92 3.51 -2.73 -7.27
N GLU A 93 3.17 -2.80 -5.97
CA GLU A 93 3.31 -3.97 -5.11
C GLU A 93 2.09 -4.91 -5.20
N TYR A 94 1.35 -4.80 -6.31
CA TYR A 94 0.66 -5.94 -6.93
C TYR A 94 1.62 -6.59 -7.95
N PRO A 95 2.67 -7.33 -7.54
CA PRO A 95 3.24 -8.32 -8.42
C PRO A 95 2.23 -9.46 -8.45
N PHE A 96 1.58 -9.72 -9.58
CA PHE A 96 1.22 -11.07 -10.03
C PHE A 96 0.29 -10.97 -11.23
N HIS A 97 0.87 -10.57 -12.36
CA HIS A 97 0.34 -10.99 -13.65
C HIS A 97 1.47 -11.13 -14.67
N ASP A 98 2.63 -11.60 -14.22
CA ASP A 98 3.45 -12.38 -15.13
C ASP A 98 2.69 -13.69 -15.29
N ILE A 99 1.79 -13.66 -16.29
CA ILE A 99 1.09 -14.77 -16.92
C ILE A 99 1.96 -15.99 -16.75
N CYS A 100 1.60 -16.82 -15.77
CA CYS A 100 2.28 -18.07 -15.61
C CYS A 100 1.84 -18.84 -16.85
N ASP A 101 2.78 -19.20 -17.71
CA ASP A 101 2.47 -20.01 -18.87
C ASP A 101 2.03 -21.40 -18.37
N CYS A 102 0.76 -21.51 -17.97
CA CYS A 102 0.20 -22.69 -17.33
C CYS A 102 0.33 -23.90 -18.26
N GLU A 103 0.45 -23.69 -19.57
CA GLU A 103 0.64 -24.75 -20.57
C GLU A 103 2.00 -25.46 -20.41
N ASN A 104 3.02 -24.78 -19.87
CA ASN A 104 4.37 -25.32 -19.70
C ASN A 104 4.62 -26.00 -18.34
N ILE A 105 3.67 -25.95 -17.41
CA ILE A 105 3.80 -26.61 -16.10
C ILE A 105 3.61 -28.12 -16.27
N GLN A 106 4.60 -28.94 -15.94
CA GLN A 106 4.51 -30.40 -16.07
C GLN A 106 3.56 -31.05 -15.06
N ASP A 107 3.57 -30.56 -13.82
CA ASP A 107 2.73 -31.08 -12.73
C ASP A 107 1.27 -30.66 -12.93
N GLN A 108 0.36 -31.64 -12.96
CA GLN A 108 -1.07 -31.41 -13.23
C GLN A 108 -1.69 -30.50 -12.17
N TYR A 109 -1.39 -30.74 -10.90
CA TYR A 109 -1.98 -29.99 -9.79
C TYR A 109 -1.50 -28.53 -9.79
N ALA A 110 -0.20 -28.29 -9.97
CA ALA A 110 0.36 -26.95 -10.11
C ALA A 110 -0.20 -26.22 -11.33
N ARG A 111 -0.47 -26.94 -12.44
CA ARG A 111 -1.09 -26.38 -13.64
C ARG A 111 -2.56 -26.00 -13.42
N ASP A 112 -3.32 -26.83 -12.74
CA ASP A 112 -4.72 -26.53 -12.42
C ASP A 112 -4.84 -25.34 -11.47
N LEU A 113 -4.00 -25.27 -10.43
CA LEU A 113 -3.88 -24.11 -9.56
C LEU A 113 -3.48 -22.84 -10.31
N CYS A 114 -2.61 -22.95 -11.31
CA CYS A 114 -2.21 -21.83 -12.16
C CYS A 114 -3.45 -21.24 -12.86
N TYR A 115 -4.27 -22.08 -13.52
CA TYR A 115 -5.49 -21.62 -14.18
C TYR A 115 -6.53 -21.03 -13.21
N THR A 116 -6.68 -21.59 -12.01
CA THR A 116 -7.59 -21.04 -11.00
C THR A 116 -7.15 -19.68 -10.49
N ASN A 117 -5.84 -19.45 -10.37
CA ASN A 117 -5.29 -18.16 -9.92
C ASN A 117 -5.30 -17.09 -11.02
N GLU A 118 -5.30 -17.46 -12.30
CA GLU A 118 -5.39 -16.54 -13.43
C GLU A 118 -6.79 -15.93 -13.64
N LEU A 119 -7.78 -16.31 -12.83
CA LEU A 119 -9.17 -15.83 -12.90
C LEU A 119 -9.36 -14.33 -12.57
N ILE A 120 -8.27 -13.56 -12.48
CA ILE A 120 -8.27 -12.15 -12.09
C ILE A 120 -8.99 -11.28 -13.13
N TYR A 121 -8.84 -11.53 -14.44
CA TYR A 121 -9.59 -10.85 -15.50
C TYR A 121 -9.11 -11.34 -16.88
N PRO A 122 -9.97 -11.54 -17.90
CA PRO A 122 -11.43 -11.56 -17.90
C PRO A 122 -11.98 -12.93 -17.46
N PHE A 123 -13.21 -12.97 -16.93
CA PHE A 123 -13.94 -14.18 -16.50
C PHE A 123 -14.26 -15.14 -17.67
N ASN A 124 -13.22 -15.72 -18.26
CA ASN A 124 -13.31 -16.57 -19.44
C ASN A 124 -13.53 -18.03 -19.03
N LEU A 125 -14.74 -18.53 -19.27
CA LEU A 125 -15.13 -19.92 -18.99
C LEU A 125 -14.23 -20.95 -19.70
N SER A 126 -13.61 -20.59 -20.83
CA SER A 126 -12.72 -21.52 -21.55
C SER A 126 -11.45 -21.87 -20.76
N ILE A 127 -11.09 -21.09 -19.73
CA ILE A 127 -9.97 -21.39 -18.83
C ILE A 127 -10.35 -22.55 -17.91
N CYS A 128 -11.57 -22.55 -17.35
CA CYS A 128 -12.05 -23.64 -16.50
C CYS A 128 -12.13 -24.99 -17.24
N GLU A 129 -12.32 -24.97 -18.57
CA GLU A 129 -12.27 -26.19 -19.37
C GLU A 129 -10.87 -26.80 -19.51
N LYS A 130 -9.80 -26.01 -19.30
CA LYS A 130 -8.42 -26.52 -19.30
C LYS A 130 -8.04 -27.23 -18.00
N ILE A 131 -8.81 -27.04 -16.93
CA ILE A 131 -8.57 -27.64 -15.62
C ILE A 131 -9.02 -29.10 -15.62
N GLN A 132 -8.15 -30.02 -15.18
CA GLN A 132 -8.50 -31.45 -15.11
C GLN A 132 -8.98 -31.88 -13.73
N GLY A 133 -8.46 -31.26 -12.66
CA GLY A 133 -8.93 -31.48 -11.29
C GLY A 133 -10.40 -31.06 -11.13
N LEU A 134 -11.26 -31.99 -10.70
CA LEU A 134 -12.69 -31.72 -10.56
C LEU A 134 -12.98 -30.64 -9.50
N THR A 135 -12.20 -30.62 -8.42
CA THR A 135 -12.33 -29.64 -7.33
C THR A 135 -11.97 -28.24 -7.82
N GLU A 136 -10.78 -28.09 -8.42
CA GLU A 136 -10.29 -26.81 -8.95
C GLU A 136 -11.19 -26.31 -10.09
N LYS A 137 -11.72 -27.23 -10.91
CA LYS A 137 -12.69 -26.91 -11.98
C LYS A 137 -14.00 -26.38 -11.40
N ALA A 138 -14.51 -27.00 -10.35
CA ALA A 138 -15.71 -26.54 -9.65
C ALA A 138 -15.51 -25.17 -9.00
N GLU A 139 -14.35 -24.94 -8.37
CA GLU A 139 -13.96 -23.64 -7.81
C GLU A 139 -13.90 -22.56 -8.89
N CYS A 140 -13.29 -22.87 -10.04
CA CYS A 140 -13.20 -21.97 -11.18
C CYS A 140 -14.58 -21.52 -11.67
N TYR A 141 -15.50 -22.46 -11.90
CA TYR A 141 -16.85 -22.14 -12.33
C TYR A 141 -17.66 -21.39 -11.27
N GLY A 142 -17.56 -21.79 -10.00
CA GLY A 142 -18.27 -21.15 -8.89
C GLY A 142 -17.82 -19.70 -8.68
N TYR A 143 -16.52 -19.42 -8.80
CA TYR A 143 -15.97 -18.07 -8.71
C TYR A 143 -16.45 -17.19 -9.87
N ILE A 144 -16.46 -17.70 -11.11
CA ILE A 144 -16.99 -16.96 -12.27
C ILE A 144 -18.50 -16.70 -12.11
N ALA A 145 -19.28 -17.71 -11.70
CA ALA A 145 -20.71 -17.59 -11.42
C ALA A 145 -21.01 -16.50 -10.39
N TYR A 146 -20.21 -16.41 -9.33
CA TYR A 146 -20.32 -15.38 -8.30
C TYR A 146 -20.03 -13.98 -8.86
N ASN A 147 -18.92 -13.80 -9.57
CA ASN A 147 -18.54 -12.48 -10.08
C ASN A 147 -19.49 -11.96 -11.17
N LEU A 148 -19.99 -12.86 -12.03
CA LEU A 148 -20.98 -12.54 -13.06
C LEU A 148 -22.42 -12.50 -12.52
N GLN A 149 -22.64 -12.87 -11.25
CA GLN A 149 -23.97 -13.01 -10.64
C GLN A 149 -24.90 -13.90 -11.49
N ASN A 150 -24.34 -14.99 -12.04
CA ASN A 150 -25.06 -15.87 -12.95
C ASN A 150 -24.90 -17.34 -12.53
N SER A 151 -25.89 -17.85 -11.79
CA SER A 151 -25.92 -19.24 -11.34
C SER A 151 -26.12 -20.25 -12.48
N THR A 152 -26.62 -19.82 -13.65
CA THR A 152 -26.82 -20.73 -14.80
C THR A 152 -25.51 -21.27 -15.36
N ILE A 153 -24.38 -20.68 -14.96
CA ILE A 153 -23.05 -21.20 -15.27
C ILE A 153 -22.84 -22.56 -14.62
N CYS A 154 -23.32 -22.78 -13.39
CA CYS A 154 -23.28 -24.09 -12.75
C CYS A 154 -24.29 -25.07 -13.38
N ASP A 155 -25.48 -24.60 -13.77
CA ASP A 155 -26.52 -25.42 -14.43
C ASP A 155 -26.06 -26.03 -15.76
N GLY A 156 -25.11 -25.39 -16.45
CA GLY A 156 -24.61 -25.81 -17.76
C GLY A 156 -23.57 -26.94 -17.72
N LEU A 157 -23.16 -27.39 -16.53
CA LEU A 157 -22.11 -28.38 -16.36
C LEU A 157 -22.66 -29.81 -16.49
N GLN A 158 -21.92 -30.67 -17.20
CA GLN A 158 -22.36 -32.06 -17.44
C GLN A 158 -22.01 -33.02 -16.31
N ASP A 159 -20.96 -32.72 -15.54
CA ASP A 159 -20.51 -33.57 -14.43
C ASP A 159 -21.22 -33.13 -13.12
N GLU A 160 -21.92 -34.06 -12.48
CA GLU A 160 -22.69 -33.80 -11.26
C GLU A 160 -21.80 -33.37 -10.08
N ASN A 161 -20.58 -33.92 -9.96
CA ASN A 161 -19.66 -33.54 -8.89
C ASN A 161 -19.17 -32.10 -9.07
N VAL A 162 -18.83 -31.73 -10.30
CA VAL A 162 -18.41 -30.35 -10.62
C VAL A 162 -19.57 -29.38 -10.43
N THR A 163 -20.78 -29.78 -10.83
CA THR A 163 -22.01 -28.98 -10.66
C THR A 163 -22.28 -28.69 -9.18
N ASN A 164 -22.26 -29.71 -8.34
CA ASN A 164 -22.49 -29.55 -6.90
C ASN A 164 -21.40 -28.69 -6.26
N GLY A 165 -20.13 -28.93 -6.58
CA GLY A 165 -19.02 -28.11 -6.10
C GLY A 165 -19.12 -26.64 -6.54
N CYS A 166 -19.57 -26.38 -7.78
CA CYS A 166 -19.81 -25.03 -8.28
C CYS A 166 -20.82 -24.28 -7.42
N TYR A 167 -21.94 -24.92 -7.06
CA TYR A 167 -22.93 -24.32 -6.16
C TYR A 167 -22.43 -24.13 -4.74
N GLU A 168 -21.66 -25.06 -4.19
CA GLU A 168 -21.05 -24.91 -2.86
C GLU A 168 -20.16 -23.66 -2.81
N VAL A 169 -19.30 -23.48 -3.81
CA VAL A 169 -18.40 -22.34 -3.93
C VAL A 169 -19.19 -21.04 -4.14
N LEU A 170 -20.19 -21.03 -5.04
CA LEU A 170 -21.07 -19.88 -5.28
C LEU A 170 -21.79 -19.44 -4.00
N ASN A 171 -22.36 -20.40 -3.26
CA ASN A 171 -23.06 -20.14 -2.00
C ASN A 171 -22.10 -19.64 -0.92
N TYR A 172 -20.89 -20.20 -0.84
CA TYR A 172 -19.85 -19.74 0.06
C TYR A 172 -19.52 -18.26 -0.18
N TYR A 173 -19.15 -17.87 -1.41
CA TYR A 173 -18.83 -16.47 -1.72
C TYR A 173 -20.03 -15.54 -1.50
N THR A 174 -21.23 -15.98 -1.86
CA THR A 174 -22.46 -15.21 -1.60
C THR A 174 -22.68 -15.00 -0.10
N SER A 175 -22.39 -15.98 0.75
CA SER A 175 -22.57 -15.86 2.20
C SER A 175 -21.53 -14.94 2.86
N VAL A 176 -20.30 -14.93 2.35
CA VAL A 176 -19.18 -14.17 2.93
C VAL A 176 -19.22 -12.69 2.51
N TYR A 177 -19.59 -12.41 1.26
CA TYR A 177 -19.42 -11.07 0.67
C TYR A 177 -20.72 -10.30 0.42
N LYS A 178 -21.89 -10.90 0.68
CA LYS A 178 -23.16 -10.18 0.67
C LYS A 178 -23.25 -9.26 1.89
N LYS A 179 -22.77 -8.03 1.71
CA LYS A 179 -22.97 -6.89 2.61
C LYS A 179 -24.41 -6.38 2.57
#